data_AF-A0ABD4QA34-F1
#
_entry.id   AF-A0ABD4QA34-F1
#
_cell.length_a   1.000
_cell.length_b   1.000
_cell.length_c   1.000
_cell.angle_alpha   90.00
_cell.angle_beta   90.00
_cell.angle_gamma   90.00
#
_symmetry.space_group_name_H-M   'P 1'
#
loop_
_entity.id
_entity.type
_entity.pdbx_description
1 polymer ?
#
loop_
_entity_poly.entity_id
_entity_poly.type
_entity_poly.pdbx_seq_one_letter_code
_entity_poly.pdbx_strand_id
1 'polypeptide(L)'
;NQLLNVSYDVAREFYKDYNAAFVAHYKKTKGVDIKVDQSHGGSSAQARAVNDGLAADVVTFNTTTDVQFLADSGVVAKDWAK
;
A
#
# COMPACT_ATOMS: atom_id res chain seq x y z
N ASN A 1 -9.50 7.99 -9.37
CA ASN A 1 -8.35 7.44 -10.12
C ASN A 1 -7.02 7.75 -9.44
N GLN A 2 -6.97 7.63 -8.11
CA GLN A 2 -5.74 7.82 -7.35
C GLN A 2 -5.69 6.71 -6.32
N LEU A 3 -4.54 6.03 -6.25
CA LEU A 3 -4.27 4.98 -5.30
C LEU A 3 -3.15 5.45 -4.38
N LEU A 4 -3.26 5.17 -3.08
CA LEU A 4 -2.20 5.35 -2.11
C LEU A 4 -1.65 3.99 -1.70
N ASN A 5 -0.38 3.74 -2.04
CA ASN A 5 0.39 2.64 -1.48
C ASN A 5 1.10 3.08 -0.19
N VAL A 6 0.72 2.51 0.95
CA VAL A 6 1.38 2.76 2.23
C VAL A 6 2.38 1.63 2.52
N SER A 7 3.66 2.00 2.62
CA SER A 7 4.78 1.05 2.63
C SER A 7 5.88 1.41 3.63
N TYR A 8 6.87 0.54 3.76
CA TYR A 8 8.03 0.69 4.64
C TYR A 8 9.23 1.31 3.91
N ASP A 9 10.05 2.10 4.62
CA ASP A 9 11.07 2.96 4.01
C ASP A 9 12.04 2.29 3.03
N VAL A 10 12.44 1.04 3.29
CA VAL A 10 13.39 0.32 2.44
C VAL A 10 12.83 0.06 1.03
N ALA A 11 11.51 -0.05 0.86
CA ALA A 11 10.87 -0.29 -0.43
C ALA A 11 10.61 1.00 -1.25
N ARG A 12 11.03 2.18 -0.77
CA ARG A 12 10.73 3.48 -1.40
C ARG A 12 11.16 3.58 -2.85
N GLU A 13 12.43 3.30 -3.14
CA GLU A 13 12.94 3.40 -4.52
C GLU A 13 12.37 2.29 -5.41
N PHE A 14 12.11 1.10 -4.85
CA PHE A 14 11.43 0.04 -5.59
C PHE A 14 10.03 0.48 -6.04
N TYR A 15 9.21 1.03 -5.15
CA TYR A 15 7.85 1.45 -5.50
C TYR A 15 7.83 2.70 -6.38
N LYS A 16 8.82 3.59 -6.29
CA LYS A 16 8.96 4.69 -7.24
C LYS A 16 9.06 4.18 -8.68
N ASP A 17 9.90 3.18 -8.94
CA ASP A 17 10.09 2.63 -10.28
C ASP A 17 8.93 1.69 -10.68
N TYR A 18 8.49 0.83 -9.75
CA TYR A 18 7.40 -0.11 -10.00
C TYR A 18 6.07 0.60 -10.27
N ASN A 19 5.73 1.65 -9.49
CA ASN A 19 4.48 2.38 -9.69
C ASN A 19 4.45 3.07 -11.06
N ALA A 20 5.57 3.64 -11.51
CA ALA A 20 5.66 4.23 -12.84
C ALA A 20 5.42 3.19 -13.95
N ALA A 21 6.03 2.01 -13.83
CA ALA A 21 5.82 0.89 -14.75
C ALA A 21 4.36 0.39 -14.71
N PHE A 22 3.78 0.26 -13.52
CA PHE A 22 2.40 -0.18 -13.32
C PHE A 22 1.39 0.78 -13.94
N VAL A 23 1.52 2.08 -13.72
CA VAL A 23 0.64 3.11 -14.31
C VAL A 23 0.67 3.03 -15.84
N ALA A 24 1.86 2.96 -16.45
CA ALA A 24 2.01 2.83 -17.89
C ALA A 24 1.36 1.55 -18.43
N HIS A 25 1.57 0.42 -17.74
CA HIS A 25 0.98 -0.86 -18.09
C HIS A 25 -0.55 -0.86 -17.98
N TYR A 26 -1.09 -0.30 -16.89
CA TYR A 26 -2.52 -0.25 -16.63
C TYR A 26 -3.25 0.60 -17.67
N LYS A 27 -2.68 1.76 -18.04
CA LYS A 27 -3.21 2.58 -19.13
C LYS A 27 -3.20 1.85 -20.47
N LYS A 28 -2.12 1.14 -20.79
CA LYS A 28 -2.01 0.37 -22.05
C LYS A 28 -3.01 -0.78 -22.12
N THR A 29 -3.24 -1.49 -21.01
CA THR A 29 -4.03 -2.74 -20.99
C THR A 29 -5.50 -2.54 -20.64
N LYS A 30 -5.82 -1.55 -19.81
CA LYS A 30 -7.19 -1.26 -19.35
C LYS A 30 -7.76 0.03 -19.93
N GLY A 31 -6.93 0.87 -20.56
CA GLY A 31 -7.35 2.17 -21.09
C GLY A 31 -7.65 3.21 -20.01
N VAL A 32 -7.34 2.93 -18.74
CA VAL A 32 -7.64 3.79 -17.60
C VAL A 32 -6.38 4.52 -17.17
N ASP A 33 -6.48 5.84 -17.04
CA ASP A 33 -5.42 6.66 -16.44
C ASP A 33 -5.56 6.67 -14.93
N ILE A 34 -4.51 6.27 -14.22
CA ILE A 34 -4.46 6.19 -12.75
C ILE A 34 -3.21 6.88 -12.24
N LYS A 35 -3.31 7.48 -11.05
CA LYS A 35 -2.18 7.98 -10.28
C LYS A 35 -1.92 7.04 -9.11
N VAL A 36 -0.65 6.73 -8.84
CA VAL A 36 -0.26 5.98 -7.64
C VAL A 36 0.68 6.86 -6.82
N ASP A 37 0.21 7.27 -5.65
CA ASP A 37 1.02 7.94 -4.64
C ASP A 37 1.53 6.92 -3.62
N GLN A 38 2.55 7.31 -2.87
CA GLN A 38 3.20 6.42 -1.92
C GLN A 38 3.55 7.13 -0.61
N SER A 39 3.28 6.45 0.52
CA SER A 39 3.70 6.87 1.86
C SER A 39 4.76 5.90 2.37
N HIS A 40 5.84 6.42 2.96
CA HIS A 40 6.96 5.62 3.46
C HIS A 40 7.40 6.04 4.86
N GLY A 41 7.68 5.05 5.71
CA GLY A 41 8.15 5.22 7.08
C GLY A 41 8.48 3.87 7.73
N GLY A 42 8.62 3.84 9.05
CA GLY A 42 8.69 2.58 9.79
C GLY A 42 7.40 1.77 9.63
N SER A 43 7.49 0.48 9.32
CA SER A 43 6.34 -0.38 8.98
C SER A 43 5.20 -0.32 10.03
N SER A 44 5.51 -0.50 11.31
CA SER A 44 4.50 -0.41 12.36
C SER A 44 3.95 1.01 12.57
N ALA A 45 4.72 2.05 12.26
CA ALA A 45 4.22 3.42 12.31
C ALA A 45 3.21 3.68 11.17
N GLN A 46 3.47 3.12 10.00
CA GLN A 46 2.55 3.18 8.86
C GLN A 46 1.28 2.38 9.10
N ALA A 47 1.38 1.18 9.67
CA ALA A 47 0.22 0.41 10.06
C ALA A 47 -0.67 1.18 11.06
N ARG A 48 -0.07 1.85 12.06
CA ARG A 48 -0.82 2.75 12.95
C ARG A 48 -1.46 3.92 12.21
N ALA A 49 -0.74 4.58 11.31
CA ALA A 49 -1.30 5.69 10.54
C ALA A 49 -2.54 5.25 9.72
N VAL A 50 -2.49 4.07 9.09
CA VAL A 50 -3.63 3.50 8.36
C VAL A 50 -4.79 3.19 9.31
N ASN A 51 -4.51 2.57 10.46
CA ASN A 51 -5.51 2.34 11.50
C ASN A 51 -6.17 3.63 12.01
N ASP A 52 -5.39 4.71 12.10
CA ASP A 52 -5.84 6.00 12.61
C ASP A 52 -6.54 6.87 11.53
N GLY A 53 -6.72 6.34 10.31
CA GLY A 53 -7.53 6.95 9.26
C GLY A 53 -6.77 7.45 8.03
N LEU A 54 -5.46 7.16 7.90
CA LEU A 54 -4.78 7.31 6.62
C LEU A 54 -5.43 6.38 5.59
N ALA A 55 -6.11 6.95 4.61
CA ALA A 55 -6.86 6.21 3.58
C ALA A 55 -5.92 5.54 2.57
N ALA A 56 -5.31 4.42 2.98
CA ALA A 56 -4.54 3.56 2.11
C ALA A 56 -5.47 2.70 1.25
N ASP A 57 -5.16 2.60 -0.04
CA ASP A 57 -5.80 1.63 -0.93
C ASP A 57 -5.11 0.27 -0.86
N VAL A 58 -3.79 0.29 -0.67
CA VAL A 58 -2.95 -0.90 -0.55
C VAL A 58 -1.90 -0.65 0.53
N VAL A 59 -1.63 -1.68 1.33
CA VAL A 59 -0.50 -1.71 2.26
C VAL A 59 0.53 -2.73 1.81
N THR A 60 1.81 -2.36 1.84
CA THR A 60 2.91 -3.26 1.47
C THR A 60 3.98 -3.23 2.56
N PHE A 61 3.89 -4.15 3.51
CA PHE A 61 4.76 -4.18 4.70
C PHE A 61 5.79 -5.30 4.65
N ASN A 62 6.86 -5.13 5.43
CA ASN A 62 7.95 -6.12 5.54
C ASN A 62 7.70 -7.20 6.60
N THR A 63 6.66 -7.04 7.44
CA THR A 63 6.28 -8.01 8.45
C THR A 63 4.81 -8.37 8.35
N THR A 64 4.49 -9.63 8.61
CA THR A 64 3.10 -10.11 8.67
C THR A 64 2.37 -9.58 9.90
N THR A 65 3.09 -9.26 10.97
CA THR A 65 2.53 -8.73 12.22
C THR A 65 1.86 -7.37 12.03
N ASP A 66 2.39 -6.51 11.16
CA ASP A 66 1.79 -5.21 10.87
C ASP A 66 0.49 -5.35 10.06
N VAL A 67 0.41 -6.32 9.15
CA VAL A 67 -0.82 -6.64 8.42
C VAL A 67 -1.84 -7.30 9.35
N GLN A 68 -1.39 -8.20 10.23
CA GLN A 68 -2.26 -8.83 11.22
C GLN A 68 -2.86 -7.81 12.18
N PHE A 69 -2.09 -6.81 12.62
CA PHE A 69 -2.60 -5.71 13.44
C PHE A 69 -3.77 -4.99 12.75
N LEU A 70 -3.64 -4.67 11.46
CA LEU A 70 -4.74 -4.06 10.69
C LEU A 70 -5.95 -4.98 10.55
N ALA A 71 -5.73 -6.28 10.44
CA ALA A 71 -6.80 -7.27 10.37
C ALA A 71 -7.55 -7.41 11.71
N ASP A 72 -6.83 -7.36 12.83
CA ASP A 72 -7.39 -7.40 14.17
C ASP A 72 -8.21 -6.14 14.48
N SER A 73 -7.76 -4.98 13.97
CA SER A 73 -8.51 -3.71 14.01
C SER A 73 -9.68 -3.63 13.03
N GLY A 74 -9.85 -4.62 12.15
CA GLY A 74 -10.94 -4.65 11.16
C GLY A 74 -10.75 -3.74 9.95
N VAL A 75 -9.55 -3.17 9.77
CA VAL A 75 -9.18 -2.37 8.59
C VAL A 75 -8.90 -3.28 7.39
N VAL A 76 -8.29 -4.44 7.65
CA VAL A 76 -8.03 -5.49 6.66
C VAL A 76 -8.89 -6.70 6.98
N ALA A 77 -9.25 -7.50 5.98
CA ALA A 77 -10.01 -8.73 6.20
C ALA A 77 -9.21 -9.71 7.08
N LYS A 78 -9.91 -10.43 7.98
CA LYS A 78 -9.25 -11.39 8.90
C LYS A 78 -8.56 -12.56 8.19
N ASP A 79 -8.94 -12.84 6.96
CA ASP A 79 -8.38 -13.92 6.15
C ASP A 79 -7.46 -13.43 5.02
N TRP A 80 -6.82 -12.28 5.22
CA TRP A 80 -5.84 -11.70 4.30
C TRP A 80 -4.68 -12.62 3.91
N ALA A 81 -4.35 -13.62 4.75
CA ALA A 81 -3.22 -14.52 4.56
C ALA A 81 -3.59 -15.91 3.97
N LYS A 82 -4.84 -16.11 3.53
CA LYS A 82 -5.28 -17.38 2.93
C LYS A 82 -4.87 -17.53 1.47
#